data_AF-A0A968VX11-F1
#
_entry.id   AF-A0A968VX11-F1
#
_cell.length_a   1.000
_cell.length_b   1.000
_cell.length_c   1.000
_cell.angle_alpha   90.00
_cell.angle_beta   90.00
_cell.angle_gamma   90.00
#
_symmetry.space_group_name_H-M   'P 1'
#
loop_
_entity.id
_entity.type
_entity.pdbx_description
1 polymer ?
#
loop_
_entity_poly.entity_id
_entity_poly.type
_entity_poly.pdbx_seq_one_letter_code
_entity_poly.pdbx_strand_id
1 'polypeptide(L)'
;MVIDHWKQVSKDAEKCFPSPLDELNMKELAQQLNKSLNKLPGRMRAIFKLNRHNNLTYSQIAKKLEVSVKTVEADMGKALKHLRNELKPYIDNE
;
A
#
# COMPACT_ATOMS: atom_id res chain seq x y z
N MET A 1 34.80 13.94 29.43
CA MET A 1 34.83 12.61 28.80
C MET A 1 33.39 12.14 28.69
N VAL A 2 32.77 12.31 27.51
CA VAL A 2 31.35 11.99 27.26
C VAL A 2 31.28 10.55 26.74
N ILE A 3 31.48 9.59 27.64
CA ILE A 3 31.32 8.16 27.35
C ILE A 3 30.13 7.69 28.18
N ASP A 4 28.90 8.04 27.79
CA ASP A 4 27.74 7.52 28.53
C ASP A 4 26.39 7.48 27.79
N HIS A 5 26.35 7.45 26.46
CA HIS A 5 25.05 7.40 25.74
C HIS A 5 25.07 6.47 24.52
N TRP A 6 25.43 5.20 24.70
CA TRP A 6 25.23 4.17 23.65
C TRP A 6 24.77 2.80 24.17
N LYS A 7 24.35 2.67 25.44
CA LYS A 7 23.82 1.39 25.97
C LYS A 7 22.33 1.14 25.70
N GLN A 8 21.62 2.07 25.06
CA GLN A 8 20.18 1.94 24.79
C GLN A 8 19.85 1.50 23.34
N VAL A 9 20.82 1.47 22.42
CA VAL A 9 20.56 1.15 20.99
C VAL A 9 20.48 -0.37 20.73
N SER A 10 20.80 -1.22 21.72
CA SER A 10 20.91 -2.67 21.51
C SER A 10 19.60 -3.47 21.66
N LYS A 11 18.47 -2.85 22.06
CA LYS A 11 17.22 -3.59 22.30
C LYS A 11 16.26 -3.64 21.10
N ASP A 12 16.47 -2.79 20.09
CA ASP A 12 15.60 -2.72 18.90
C ASP A 12 16.18 -3.47 17.69
N ALA A 13 17.42 -3.96 17.78
CA ALA A 13 18.11 -4.66 16.69
C ALA A 13 17.74 -6.16 16.58
N GLU A 14 16.94 -6.71 17.49
CA GLU A 14 16.56 -8.13 17.51
C GLU A 14 15.37 -8.48 16.58
N LYS A 15 14.71 -7.49 15.96
CA LYS A 15 13.71 -7.75 14.90
C LYS A 15 14.36 -7.74 13.52
N CYS A 16 14.92 -8.87 13.10
CA CYS A 16 15.38 -9.03 11.71
C CYS A 16 14.99 -10.34 11.02
N PHE A 17 14.17 -11.19 11.65
CA PHE A 17 13.61 -12.36 10.98
C PHE A 17 12.10 -12.41 11.22
N PRO A 18 11.27 -12.37 10.15
CA PRO A 18 9.85 -12.61 10.30
C PRO A 18 9.66 -14.02 10.85
N SER A 19 8.81 -14.18 11.86
CA SER A 19 8.43 -15.51 12.33
C SER A 19 7.61 -16.22 11.24
N PRO A 20 7.50 -17.57 11.26
CA PRO A 20 6.61 -18.28 10.35
C PRO A 20 5.16 -17.76 10.38
N LEU A 21 4.69 -17.29 11.54
CA LEU A 21 3.38 -16.66 11.69
C LEU A 21 3.32 -15.30 10.98
N ASP A 22 4.37 -14.47 11.09
CA ASP A 22 4.45 -13.19 10.39
C ASP A 22 4.46 -13.39 8.87
N GLU A 23 5.18 -14.40 8.37
CA GLU A 23 5.19 -14.73 6.94
C GLU A 23 3.82 -15.17 6.43
N LEU A 24 3.09 -15.96 7.21
CA LEU A 24 1.72 -16.38 6.87
C LEU A 24 0.78 -15.17 6.83
N ASN A 25 0.80 -14.33 7.87
CA ASN A 25 -0.01 -13.12 7.94
C ASN A 25 0.28 -12.17 6.77
N MET A 26 1.55 -11.99 6.40
CA MET A 26 1.96 -11.19 5.24
C MET A 26 1.42 -11.77 3.92
N LYS A 27 1.49 -13.08 3.73
CA LYS A 27 0.96 -13.76 2.54
C LYS A 27 -0.56 -13.59 2.45
N GLU A 28 -1.28 -13.77 3.55
CA GLU A 28 -2.73 -13.58 3.61
C GLU A 28 -3.13 -12.14 3.27
N LEU A 29 -2.44 -11.15 3.86
CA LEU A 29 -2.68 -9.74 3.56
C LEU A 29 -2.42 -9.42 2.08
N ALA A 30 -1.31 -9.93 1.51
CA ALA A 30 -0.99 -9.75 0.10
C ALA A 30 -2.04 -10.40 -0.82
N GLN A 31 -2.54 -11.58 -0.47
CA GLN A 31 -3.62 -12.23 -1.21
C GLN A 31 -4.90 -11.41 -1.15
N GLN A 32 -5.26 -10.88 0.02
CA GLN A 32 -6.44 -10.06 0.16
C GLN A 32 -6.34 -8.76 -0.63
N LEU A 33 -5.19 -8.08 -0.58
CA LEU A 33 -4.93 -6.89 -1.39
C LEU A 33 -5.15 -7.17 -2.88
N ASN A 34 -4.61 -8.29 -3.38
CA ASN A 34 -4.78 -8.70 -4.78
C ASN A 34 -6.25 -8.98 -5.12
N LYS A 35 -7.00 -9.65 -4.24
CA LYS A 35 -8.44 -9.87 -4.41
C LYS A 35 -9.19 -8.54 -4.48
N SER A 36 -8.91 -7.60 -3.58
CA SER A 36 -9.55 -6.28 -3.56
C SER A 36 -9.21 -5.46 -4.80
N LEU A 37 -7.96 -5.50 -5.29
CA LEU A 37 -7.58 -4.86 -6.56
C LEU A 37 -8.35 -5.46 -7.74
N ASN A 38 -8.61 -6.76 -7.73
CA ASN A 38 -9.38 -7.44 -8.77
C ASN A 38 -10.89 -7.12 -8.75
N LYS A 39 -11.42 -6.63 -7.63
CA LYS A 39 -12.80 -6.10 -7.54
C LYS A 39 -12.93 -4.68 -8.10
N LEU A 40 -11.83 -3.93 -8.19
CA LEU A 40 -11.86 -2.58 -8.77
C LEU A 40 -12.20 -2.62 -10.27
N PRO A 41 -13.01 -1.67 -10.77
CA PRO A 41 -13.16 -1.43 -12.21
C PRO A 41 -11.82 -1.27 -12.92
N GLY A 42 -11.72 -1.74 -14.17
CA GLY A 42 -10.47 -1.79 -14.92
C GLY A 42 -9.70 -0.46 -14.97
N ARG A 43 -10.41 0.66 -15.18
CA ARG A 43 -9.80 2.00 -15.22
C ARG A 43 -9.21 2.43 -13.87
N MET A 44 -9.94 2.21 -12.77
CA MET A 44 -9.45 2.51 -11.41
C MET A 44 -8.22 1.67 -11.07
N ARG A 45 -8.26 0.38 -11.39
CA ARG A 45 -7.13 -0.53 -11.20
C ARG A 45 -5.90 -0.08 -12.00
N ALA A 46 -6.09 0.34 -13.25
CA ALA A 46 -5.02 0.85 -14.09
C ALA A 46 -4.41 2.14 -13.51
N ILE A 47 -5.24 3.10 -13.11
CA ILE A 47 -4.80 4.34 -12.46
C ILE A 47 -3.97 4.06 -11.22
N PHE A 48 -4.46 3.19 -10.33
CA PHE A 48 -3.73 2.80 -9.11
C PHE A 48 -2.38 2.17 -9.42
N LYS A 49 -2.33 1.20 -10.35
CA LYS A 49 -1.07 0.54 -10.76
C LYS A 49 -0.07 1.52 -11.38
N LEU A 50 -0.53 2.39 -12.27
CA LEU A 50 0.33 3.37 -12.92
C LEU A 50 0.93 4.38 -11.92
N ASN A 51 0.15 4.80 -10.93
CA ASN A 51 0.65 5.69 -9.90
C ASN A 51 1.61 4.96 -8.94
N ARG A 52 1.25 3.76 -8.48
CA ARG A 52 1.98 3.07 -7.41
C ARG A 52 3.18 2.26 -7.88
N HIS A 53 3.11 1.62 -9.05
CA HIS A 53 4.20 0.79 -9.59
C HIS A 53 5.05 1.53 -10.61
N ASN A 54 4.44 2.39 -11.42
CA ASN A 54 5.15 3.15 -12.44
C ASN A 54 5.50 4.58 -12.00
N ASN A 55 5.15 4.98 -10.77
CA ASN A 55 5.40 6.31 -10.20
C ASN A 55 4.92 7.47 -11.10
N LEU A 56 3.89 7.24 -11.92
CA LEU A 56 3.35 8.27 -12.81
C LEU A 56 2.52 9.27 -12.00
N THR A 57 2.67 10.55 -12.35
CA THR A 57 1.83 11.63 -11.81
C THR A 57 0.43 11.55 -12.38
N TYR A 58 -0.56 12.14 -11.71
CA TYR A 58 -1.95 12.14 -12.19
C TYR A 58 -2.08 12.78 -13.57
N SER A 59 -1.31 13.83 -13.86
CA SER A 59 -1.26 14.47 -15.17
C SER A 59 -0.72 13.55 -16.27
N GLN A 60 0.30 12.74 -15.97
CA GLN A 60 0.83 11.75 -16.91
C GLN A 60 -0.16 10.61 -17.16
N ILE A 61 -0.85 10.15 -16.11
CA ILE A 61 -1.88 9.12 -16.20
C ILE A 61 -3.08 9.61 -17.01
N ALA A 62 -3.52 10.86 -16.76
CA ALA A 62 -4.60 11.51 -17.49
C ALA A 62 -4.32 11.56 -19.00
N LYS A 63 -3.11 11.97 -19.38
CA LYS A 63 -2.65 11.93 -20.78
C LYS A 63 -2.64 10.52 -21.35
N LYS A 64 -2.12 9.54 -20.60
CA LYS A 64 -1.98 8.15 -21.06
C LYS A 64 -3.33 7.43 -21.25
N LEU A 65 -4.33 7.79 -20.45
CA LEU A 65 -5.66 7.17 -20.49
C LEU A 65 -6.71 8.05 -21.21
N GLU A 66 -6.29 9.18 -21.77
CA GLU A 66 -7.16 10.15 -22.47
C GLU A 66 -8.37 10.60 -21.62
N VAL A 67 -8.13 10.87 -20.34
CA VAL A 67 -9.13 11.38 -19.39
C VAL A 67 -8.65 12.67 -18.73
N SER A 68 -9.57 13.38 -18.07
CA SER A 68 -9.18 14.56 -17.29
C SER A 68 -8.41 14.17 -16.02
N VAL A 69 -7.54 15.06 -15.54
CA VAL A 69 -6.85 14.90 -14.23
C VAL A 69 -7.87 14.73 -13.10
N LYS A 70 -8.97 15.49 -13.14
CA LYS A 70 -10.09 15.37 -12.19
C LYS A 70 -10.71 13.97 -12.18
N THR A 71 -10.80 13.32 -13.35
CA THR A 71 -11.26 11.93 -13.45
C THR A 71 -10.26 10.98 -12.77
N VAL A 72 -8.96 11.19 -12.98
CA VAL A 72 -7.91 10.40 -12.32
C VAL A 72 -7.97 10.54 -10.81
N GLU A 73 -8.11 11.77 -10.30
CA GLU A 73 -8.25 12.05 -8.86
C GLU A 73 -9.50 11.37 -8.27
N ALA A 74 -10.65 11.50 -8.94
CA ALA A 74 -11.90 10.89 -8.48
C ALA A 74 -11.80 9.36 -8.47
N ASP A 75 -11.24 8.76 -9.51
CA ASP A 75 -11.08 7.31 -9.61
C ASP A 75 -10.02 6.79 -8.62
N MET A 76 -8.94 7.53 -8.40
CA MET A 76 -7.94 7.20 -7.39
C MET A 76 -8.54 7.25 -5.98
N GLY A 77 -9.29 8.31 -5.66
CA GLY A 77 -9.97 8.44 -4.37
C GLY A 77 -10.94 7.29 -4.11
N LYS A 78 -11.72 6.90 -5.12
CA LYS A 78 -12.62 5.73 -5.05
C LYS A 78 -11.84 4.42 -4.88
N ALA A 79 -10.74 4.23 -5.61
CA ALA A 79 -9.88 3.05 -5.49
C ALA A 79 -9.31 2.91 -4.08
N LEU A 80 -8.73 3.99 -3.52
CA LEU A 80 -8.18 4.00 -2.16
C LEU A 80 -9.26 3.77 -1.10
N LYS A 81 -10.45 4.36 -1.24
CA LYS A 81 -11.57 4.13 -0.34
C LYS A 81 -12.01 2.66 -0.35
N HIS A 82 -12.11 2.06 -1.54
CA HIS A 82 -12.47 0.65 -1.69
C HIS A 82 -11.41 -0.26 -1.03
N LEU A 83 -10.13 -0.03 -1.32
CA LEU A 83 -9.05 -0.81 -0.72
C LEU A 83 -9.02 -0.68 0.82
N ARG A 84 -9.19 0.54 1.35
CA ARG A 84 -9.25 0.76 2.80
C ARG A 84 -10.38 -0.04 3.44
N ASN A 85 -11.57 -0.02 2.85
CA ASN A 85 -12.72 -0.74 3.40
C ASN A 85 -12.52 -2.26 3.37
N GLU A 86 -11.96 -2.79 2.28
CA GLU A 86 -11.72 -4.23 2.12
C GLU A 86 -10.57 -4.75 3.01
N LEU A 87 -9.60 -3.89 3.33
CA LEU A 87 -8.43 -4.24 4.14
C LEU A 87 -8.58 -3.83 5.61
N LYS A 88 -9.59 -3.05 5.97
CA LYS A 88 -9.87 -2.63 7.35
C LYS A 88 -9.80 -3.79 8.36
N PRO A 89 -10.42 -4.96 8.11
CA PRO A 89 -10.38 -6.08 9.05
C PRO A 89 -8.99 -6.69 9.25
N TYR A 90 -8.00 -6.32 8.44
CA TYR A 90 -6.64 -6.84 8.52
C TYR A 90 -5.64 -5.80 9.07
N ILE A 91 -6.05 -4.53 9.11
CA ILE A 91 -5.22 -3.41 9.60
C ILE A 91 -5.61 -3.03 11.03
N ASP A 92 -6.88 -3.18 11.41
CA ASP A 92 -7.41 -2.76 12.72
C ASP A 92 -7.36 -3.88 13.80
N ASN A 93 -6.77 -5.05 13.50
CA ASN A 93 -6.56 -6.08 14.52
C ASN A 93 -5.27 -5.75 15.30
N GLU A 94 -5.41 -4.97 16.36
CA GLU A 94 -4.40 -4.76 17.42
C GLU A 94 -4.84 -5.49 18.70
#